data_AF-A0A260Z817-F1
#
_entry.id   AF-A0A260Z817-F1
#
_cell.length_a   1.000
_cell.length_b   1.000
_cell.length_c   1.000
_cell.angle_alpha   90.00
_cell.angle_beta   90.00
_cell.angle_gamma   90.00
#
_symmetry.space_group_name_H-M   'P 1'
#
loop_
_entity.id
_entity.type
_entity.pdbx_description
1 polymer ?
#
loop_
_entity_poly.entity_id
_entity_poly.type
_entity_poly.pdbx_seq_one_letter_code
_entity_poly.pdbx_strand_id
1 'polypeptide(L)'
;MPPKKVNWKRIRAANARHATQTRVEAHRKQGGGCSGMIREIEPMPDQRKHRKFDRNGIIDMDDHSHSDERIIVECSDACGCSRTCPNRQAQQGKSKNLTVVHLKDVRGCGLEAAEPIKKGDLIGEYVGEALVMKEVAGDNGEIIYDTGKETSYEASTCVMQGKIAINSLDIGNVLRFLSHACEPSAAFVECHSRKSEGETLIPRIVVIALQDIAVGESVTISYYDPEDMKNRRGIRCLCKPACQNFLPCSYVDD
;
A
#
# COMPACT_ATOMS: atom_id res chain seq x y z
N MET A 1 4.25 -22.68 -16.30
CA MET A 1 3.95 -21.62 -17.29
C MET A 1 4.26 -20.29 -16.63
N PRO A 2 5.05 -19.40 -17.24
CA PRO A 2 5.28 -18.07 -16.68
C PRO A 2 3.94 -17.31 -16.64
N PRO A 3 3.73 -16.40 -15.66
CA PRO A 3 2.53 -15.56 -15.65
C PRO A 3 2.47 -14.79 -16.98
N LYS A 4 1.31 -14.82 -17.64
CA LYS A 4 1.09 -14.12 -18.91
C LYS A 4 1.43 -12.64 -18.71
N LYS A 5 2.25 -12.09 -19.60
CA LYS A 5 2.67 -10.68 -19.63
C LYS A 5 1.44 -9.78 -19.71
N VAL A 6 1.31 -8.84 -18.79
CA VAL A 6 0.22 -7.84 -18.81
C VAL A 6 0.85 -6.47 -19.04
N ASN A 7 0.33 -5.74 -20.04
CA ASN A 7 0.78 -4.41 -20.42
C ASN A 7 -0.21 -3.37 -19.87
N TRP A 8 0.21 -2.56 -18.89
CA TRP A 8 -0.67 -1.77 -18.02
C TRP A 8 -0.73 -0.29 -18.34
N LYS A 9 -0.66 0.09 -19.63
CA LYS A 9 -0.64 1.50 -20.08
C LYS A 9 -1.81 2.40 -19.61
N ARG A 10 -2.82 1.90 -18.90
CA ARG A 10 -4.05 2.65 -18.57
C ARG A 10 -4.78 2.19 -17.31
N ILE A 11 -4.27 2.56 -16.13
CA ILE A 11 -5.11 2.61 -14.91
C ILE A 11 -5.24 4.06 -14.47
N ARG A 12 -6.50 4.47 -14.24
CA ARG A 12 -6.95 5.84 -14.03
C ARG A 12 -6.41 6.44 -12.74
N ALA A 13 -6.08 7.72 -12.86
CA ALA A 13 -6.01 8.69 -11.78
C ALA A 13 -7.38 8.83 -11.10
N ALA A 14 -7.57 8.27 -9.91
CA ALA A 14 -8.73 8.60 -9.11
C ALA A 14 -8.50 9.82 -8.19
N ASN A 15 -7.28 10.09 -7.70
CA ASN A 15 -7.08 11.09 -6.62
C ASN A 15 -5.90 12.07 -6.83
N ALA A 16 -5.70 12.59 -8.05
CA ALA A 16 -4.80 13.73 -8.26
C ALA A 16 -5.60 15.05 -8.23
N ARG A 17 -6.00 15.52 -7.04
CA ARG A 17 -6.53 16.89 -6.89
C ARG A 17 -5.72 17.66 -5.84
N HIS A 18 -5.13 18.76 -6.33
CA HIS A 18 -4.51 19.88 -5.62
C HIS A 18 -3.08 19.68 -5.08
N ALA A 19 -2.11 20.20 -5.84
CA ALA A 19 -0.78 20.52 -5.36
C ALA A 19 -0.73 22.02 -4.98
N THR A 20 -0.46 22.34 -3.72
CA THR A 20 -0.02 23.68 -3.30
C THR A 20 1.07 23.59 -2.23
N GLN A 21 2.04 24.50 -2.33
CA GLN A 21 3.27 24.57 -1.54
C GLN A 21 2.97 24.82 -0.04
N THR A 22 3.62 24.09 0.86
CA THR A 22 3.52 24.32 2.31
C THR A 22 4.82 24.93 2.86
N ARG A 23 4.69 26.06 3.58
CA ARG A 23 5.77 26.73 4.33
C ARG A 23 5.70 26.30 5.81
N VAL A 24 6.85 26.16 6.49
CA VAL A 24 6.98 25.50 7.79
C VAL A 24 7.56 26.45 8.86
N GLU A 25 6.87 26.69 9.98
CA GLU A 25 7.37 27.54 11.10
C GLU A 25 7.33 26.89 12.51
N ALA A 26 8.48 27.00 13.19
CA ALA A 26 8.97 26.59 14.54
C ALA A 26 8.21 26.85 15.86
N HIS A 27 7.50 25.90 16.51
CA HIS A 27 7.24 26.02 17.97
C HIS A 27 7.36 24.70 18.78
N ARG A 28 7.88 24.81 20.03
CA ARG A 28 8.27 23.74 20.96
C ARG A 28 7.34 23.70 22.18
N LYS A 29 6.80 22.53 22.55
CA LYS A 29 6.20 22.25 23.88
C LYS A 29 6.97 21.15 24.64
N GLN A 30 7.04 21.27 25.96
CA GLN A 30 7.69 20.34 26.89
C GLN A 30 6.66 19.35 27.46
N GLY A 31 6.97 18.05 27.48
CA GLY A 31 6.15 17.01 28.13
C GLY A 31 6.64 15.60 27.83
N GLY A 32 7.00 14.83 28.87
CA GLY A 32 7.68 13.53 28.82
C GLY A 32 6.79 12.31 28.49
N GLY A 33 6.07 12.37 27.39
CA GLY A 33 5.47 11.22 26.72
C GLY A 33 5.75 11.32 25.22
N CYS A 34 5.55 10.25 24.44
CA CYS A 34 5.57 10.31 22.97
C CYS A 34 4.32 11.05 22.45
N SER A 35 4.06 12.26 22.94
CA SER A 35 3.23 13.26 22.29
C SER A 35 4.09 13.84 21.17
N GLY A 36 4.33 13.03 20.13
CA GLY A 36 5.07 13.46 18.95
C GLY A 36 4.47 14.78 18.49
N MET A 37 5.29 15.84 18.44
CA MET A 37 4.89 17.08 17.78
C MET A 37 4.67 16.76 16.31
N ILE A 38 3.45 16.36 15.95
CA ILE A 38 2.91 16.86 14.69
C ILE A 38 2.51 18.28 15.05
N ARG A 39 3.19 19.29 14.49
CA ARG A 39 2.53 20.59 14.38
C ARG A 39 1.21 20.30 13.71
N GLU A 40 0.11 20.73 14.30
CA GLU A 40 -1.21 20.65 13.67
C GLU A 40 -1.04 21.10 12.22
N ILE A 41 -1.01 20.12 11.31
CA ILE A 41 -1.19 20.39 9.90
C ILE A 41 -2.63 20.86 9.90
N GLU A 42 -2.85 22.14 9.60
CA GLU A 42 -4.20 22.68 9.45
C GLU A 42 -5.03 21.65 8.69
N PRO A 43 -6.21 21.25 9.19
CA PRO A 43 -6.98 20.18 8.57
C PRO A 43 -7.25 20.58 7.11
N MET A 44 -6.52 19.94 6.20
CA MET A 44 -6.79 19.99 4.78
C MET A 44 -8.21 19.45 4.59
N PRO A 45 -9.01 20.00 3.67
CA PRO A 45 -10.38 19.53 3.41
C PRO A 45 -10.44 18.16 2.71
N ASP A 46 -9.40 17.33 2.82
CA ASP A 46 -9.21 16.08 2.09
C ASP A 46 -9.08 14.89 3.07
N GLN A 47 -9.67 13.76 2.72
CA GLN A 47 -10.05 12.62 3.57
C GLN A 47 -8.87 11.78 4.13
N ARG A 48 -7.67 12.37 4.22
CA ARG A 48 -6.44 11.71 4.64
C ARG A 48 -6.48 11.37 6.13
N LYS A 49 -6.45 10.09 6.45
CA LYS A 49 -6.37 9.61 7.84
C LYS A 49 -4.91 9.40 8.21
N HIS A 50 -4.34 10.35 8.96
CA HIS A 50 -3.02 10.18 9.55
C HIS A 50 -3.07 9.14 10.66
N ARG A 51 -2.42 8.00 10.45
CA ARG A 51 -2.39 6.91 11.42
C ARG A 51 -1.00 6.76 12.04
N LYS A 52 -0.95 6.23 13.26
CA LYS A 52 0.28 5.96 14.00
C LYS A 52 0.18 4.61 14.68
N PHE A 53 1.31 3.97 14.85
CA PHE A 53 1.40 2.79 15.70
C PHE A 53 1.24 3.19 17.16
N ASP A 54 0.47 2.39 17.90
CA ASP A 54 0.34 2.50 19.34
C ASP A 54 1.60 2.02 20.07
N ARG A 55 1.56 1.96 21.40
CA ARG A 55 2.70 1.50 22.22
C ARG A 55 3.05 0.03 22.02
N ASN A 56 2.12 -0.77 21.52
CA ASN A 56 2.30 -2.19 21.22
C ASN A 56 2.75 -2.42 19.77
N GLY A 57 2.81 -1.37 18.95
CA GLY A 57 3.15 -1.48 17.53
C GLY A 57 1.96 -1.87 16.65
N ILE A 58 0.74 -1.63 17.11
CA ILE A 58 -0.51 -1.91 16.39
C ILE A 58 -1.07 -0.59 15.85
N ILE A 59 -1.57 -0.62 14.61
CA ILE A 59 -2.30 0.50 14.02
C ILE A 59 -3.80 0.20 13.96
N ASP A 60 -4.62 1.15 14.38
CA ASP A 60 -6.08 1.03 14.24
C ASP A 60 -6.49 1.14 12.77
N MET A 61 -7.22 0.14 12.29
CA MET A 61 -7.71 0.00 10.92
C MET A 61 -9.22 -0.28 10.88
N ASP A 62 -9.97 -0.05 11.97
CA ASP A 62 -11.39 -0.40 12.07
C ASP A 62 -12.27 0.38 11.08
N ASP A 63 -11.96 1.66 10.88
CA ASP A 63 -12.68 2.57 9.98
C ASP A 63 -12.11 2.58 8.55
N HIS A 64 -11.42 1.52 8.15
CA HIS A 64 -10.79 1.39 6.85
C HIS A 64 -11.80 1.33 5.70
N SER A 65 -11.78 2.33 4.82
CA SER A 65 -12.41 2.26 3.49
C SER A 65 -11.35 2.04 2.42
N HIS A 66 -11.71 1.37 1.32
CA HIS A 66 -10.86 1.15 0.14
C HIS A 66 -10.39 2.47 -0.49
N SER A 67 -11.26 3.49 -0.48
CA SER A 67 -11.01 4.83 -1.03
C SER A 67 -10.14 5.74 -0.16
N ASP A 68 -9.87 5.37 1.10
CA ASP A 68 -9.14 6.23 2.02
C ASP A 68 -7.65 6.30 1.64
N GLU A 69 -7.10 7.52 1.54
CA GLU A 69 -5.65 7.73 1.60
C GLU A 69 -5.17 7.42 3.03
N ARG A 70 -4.36 6.37 3.16
CA ARG A 70 -3.85 5.85 4.44
C ARG A 70 -2.39 6.20 4.56
N ILE A 71 -2.09 7.13 5.47
CA ILE A 71 -0.76 7.68 5.63
C ILE A 71 -0.26 7.43 7.05
N ILE A 72 0.87 6.73 7.15
CA ILE A 72 1.67 6.59 8.36
C ILE A 72 2.84 7.55 8.25
N VAL A 73 3.13 8.28 9.34
CA VAL A 73 4.36 9.06 9.46
C VAL A 73 5.16 8.53 10.63
N GLU A 74 6.30 7.91 10.33
CA GLU A 74 7.18 7.36 11.34
C GLU A 74 7.95 8.45 12.09
N CYS A 75 8.40 8.12 13.29
CA CYS A 75 9.27 8.99 14.05
C CYS A 75 10.64 9.12 13.38
N SER A 76 11.15 10.35 13.33
CA SER A 76 12.55 10.68 13.09
C SER A 76 13.27 10.96 14.42
N ASP A 77 14.57 11.19 14.36
CA ASP A 77 15.39 11.54 15.53
C ASP A 77 14.99 12.87 16.18
N ALA A 78 14.29 13.75 15.45
CA ALA A 78 13.67 14.94 16.04
C ALA A 78 12.56 14.62 17.05
N CYS A 79 12.00 13.41 17.02
CA CYS A 79 11.02 12.97 18.02
C CYS A 79 11.65 12.76 19.41
N GLY A 80 12.97 12.53 19.49
CA GLY A 80 13.67 12.22 20.74
C GLY A 80 13.33 10.85 21.36
N CYS A 81 12.49 10.05 20.70
CA CYS A 81 12.16 8.69 21.13
C CYS A 81 13.31 7.70 20.85
N SER A 82 13.30 6.55 21.54
CA SER A 82 14.31 5.52 21.34
C SER A 82 14.32 4.98 19.91
N ARG A 83 15.45 4.41 19.50
CA ARG A 83 15.57 3.70 18.21
C ARG A 83 14.68 2.47 18.11
N THR A 84 14.13 1.98 19.21
CA THR A 84 13.18 0.85 19.30
C THR A 84 11.72 1.30 19.33
N CYS A 85 11.45 2.59 19.12
CA CYS A 85 10.10 3.15 19.09
C CYS A 85 9.16 2.31 18.19
N PRO A 86 7.97 1.94 18.67
CA PRO A 86 6.97 1.22 17.88
C PRO A 86 6.49 1.98 16.64
N ASN A 87 6.69 3.30 16.57
CA ASN A 87 6.38 4.13 15.40
C ASN A 87 7.59 4.31 14.45
N ARG A 88 8.47 3.30 14.37
CA ARG A 88 9.66 3.23 13.49
C ARG A 88 9.81 1.85 12.83
N GLN A 89 8.71 1.13 12.62
CA GLN A 89 8.75 -0.27 12.20
C GLN A 89 9.28 -0.49 10.78
N ALA A 90 8.82 0.31 9.82
CA ALA A 90 9.21 0.22 8.41
C ALA A 90 10.68 0.60 8.24
N GLN A 91 11.14 1.72 8.83
CA GLN A 91 12.56 2.10 8.78
C GLN A 91 13.50 1.12 9.51
N GLN A 92 12.97 0.29 10.41
CA GLN A 92 13.70 -0.80 11.07
C GLN A 92 13.72 -2.10 10.25
N GLY A 93 12.98 -2.16 9.13
CA GLY A 93 12.85 -3.37 8.32
C GLY A 93 12.08 -4.48 9.03
N LYS A 94 11.15 -4.15 9.93
CA LYS A 94 10.30 -5.15 10.55
C LYS A 94 9.39 -5.82 9.51
N SER A 95 9.28 -7.14 9.61
CA SER A 95 8.41 -7.96 8.77
C SER A 95 7.94 -9.19 9.54
N LYS A 96 6.77 -9.71 9.17
CA LYS A 96 6.25 -10.98 9.65
C LYS A 96 6.81 -12.14 8.82
N ASN A 97 6.83 -13.33 9.43
CA ASN A 97 7.21 -14.57 8.76
C ASN A 97 6.08 -15.05 7.83
N LEU A 98 6.41 -15.27 6.56
CA LEU A 98 5.47 -15.67 5.50
C LEU A 98 6.04 -16.85 4.70
N THR A 99 5.14 -17.70 4.20
CA THR A 99 5.49 -18.82 3.31
C THR A 99 4.91 -18.59 1.92
N VAL A 100 5.72 -18.76 0.88
CA VAL A 100 5.24 -18.80 -0.51
C VAL A 100 4.67 -20.18 -0.79
N VAL A 101 3.41 -20.22 -1.21
CA VAL A 101 2.70 -21.46 -1.53
C VAL A 101 2.26 -21.49 -2.99
N HIS A 102 2.19 -22.69 -3.56
CA HIS A 102 1.60 -22.88 -4.88
C HIS A 102 0.09 -23.12 -4.75
N LEU A 103 -0.69 -22.14 -5.18
CA LEU A 103 -2.13 -22.24 -5.32
C LEU A 103 -2.40 -23.18 -6.50
N LYS A 104 -3.04 -24.33 -6.25
CA LYS A 104 -3.27 -25.40 -7.24
C LYS A 104 -4.31 -25.03 -8.32
N ASP A 105 -4.37 -23.76 -8.70
CA ASP A 105 -5.26 -23.19 -9.70
C ASP A 105 -4.52 -22.09 -10.50
N VAL A 106 -5.26 -21.37 -11.35
CA VAL A 106 -4.68 -20.37 -12.25
C VAL A 106 -4.11 -19.13 -11.54
N ARG A 107 -4.30 -18.98 -10.22
CA ARG A 107 -3.69 -17.89 -9.43
C ARG A 107 -2.19 -18.08 -9.25
N GLY A 108 -1.67 -19.31 -9.39
CA GLY A 108 -0.24 -19.59 -9.36
C GLY A 108 0.32 -19.59 -7.94
N CYS A 109 0.99 -18.52 -7.52
CA CYS A 109 1.59 -18.44 -6.18
C CYS A 109 0.76 -17.54 -5.26
N GLY A 110 0.80 -17.84 -3.96
CA GLY A 110 0.19 -17.05 -2.89
C GLY A 110 1.10 -16.98 -1.67
N LEU A 111 0.64 -16.27 -0.64
CA LEU A 111 1.31 -16.20 0.66
C LEU A 111 0.41 -16.73 1.75
N GLU A 112 1.00 -17.48 2.67
CA GLU A 112 0.40 -17.88 3.93
C GLU A 112 1.21 -17.35 5.11
N ALA A 113 0.54 -17.06 6.23
CA ALA A 113 1.20 -16.65 7.45
C ALA A 113 1.98 -17.81 8.06
N ALA A 114 3.27 -17.62 8.37
CA ALA A 114 4.10 -18.61 9.06
C ALA A 114 4.16 -18.38 10.59
N GLU A 115 3.52 -17.32 11.07
CA GLU A 115 3.33 -16.98 12.47
C GLU A 115 1.97 -16.27 12.66
N PRO A 116 1.41 -16.21 13.87
CA PRO A 116 0.19 -15.44 14.11
C PRO A 116 0.41 -13.95 13.82
N ILE A 117 -0.49 -13.34 13.05
CA ILE A 117 -0.48 -11.91 12.73
C ILE A 117 -1.76 -11.32 13.31
N LYS A 118 -1.64 -10.26 14.11
CA LYS A 118 -2.79 -9.57 14.70
C LYS A 118 -3.30 -8.48 13.77
N LYS A 119 -4.58 -8.15 13.87
CA LYS A 119 -5.15 -6.95 13.26
C LYS A 119 -4.29 -5.73 13.61
N GLY A 120 -3.97 -4.94 12.59
CA GLY A 120 -3.13 -3.75 12.73
C GLY A 120 -1.63 -4.01 12.85
N ASP A 121 -1.16 -5.26 12.71
CA ASP A 121 0.27 -5.53 12.59
C ASP A 121 0.83 -5.01 11.25
N LEU A 122 2.07 -4.52 11.29
CA LEU A 122 2.90 -4.40 10.10
C LEU A 122 3.32 -5.80 9.63
N ILE A 123 2.90 -6.18 8.43
CA ILE A 123 3.32 -7.42 7.77
C ILE A 123 4.71 -7.23 7.11
N GLY A 124 4.95 -6.07 6.50
CA GLY A 124 6.25 -5.70 5.94
C GLY A 124 6.16 -4.61 4.88
N GLU A 125 7.32 -4.16 4.40
CA GLU A 125 7.44 -3.21 3.28
C GLU A 125 7.34 -3.95 1.94
N TYR A 126 6.48 -3.50 1.04
CA TYR A 126 6.39 -3.97 -0.34
C TYR A 126 7.47 -3.29 -1.18
N VAL A 127 8.44 -4.08 -1.65
CA VAL A 127 9.66 -3.56 -2.29
C VAL A 127 9.72 -3.99 -3.75
N GLY A 128 10.11 -3.05 -4.61
CA GLY A 128 10.44 -3.26 -6.01
C GLY A 128 11.14 -2.05 -6.64
N GLU A 129 11.20 -2.00 -7.97
CA GLU A 129 11.70 -0.86 -8.74
C GLU A 129 10.72 0.32 -8.64
N ALA A 130 11.16 1.46 -8.10
CA ALA A 130 10.35 2.67 -8.09
C ALA A 130 10.30 3.30 -9.49
N LEU A 131 9.10 3.34 -10.09
CA LEU A 131 8.84 3.88 -11.41
C LEU A 131 8.12 5.22 -11.30
N VAL A 132 8.66 6.26 -11.93
CA VAL A 132 7.98 7.55 -12.02
C VAL A 132 6.87 7.45 -13.08
N MET A 133 5.64 7.66 -12.65
CA MET A 133 4.49 7.67 -13.55
C MET A 133 4.45 9.00 -14.32
N LYS A 134 4.26 8.91 -15.63
CA LYS A 134 4.13 10.08 -16.51
C LYS A 134 2.68 10.30 -16.86
N GLU A 135 2.25 11.56 -16.86
CA GLU A 135 0.96 11.95 -17.40
C GLU A 135 0.94 11.71 -18.91
N VAL A 136 -0.08 11.00 -19.36
CA VAL A 136 -0.35 10.74 -20.77
C VAL A 136 -1.83 11.00 -21.03
N ALA A 137 -2.17 11.38 -22.26
CA ALA A 137 -3.56 11.49 -22.69
C ALA A 137 -4.09 10.10 -23.08
N GLY A 138 -5.21 9.71 -22.48
CA GLY A 138 -6.00 8.55 -22.86
C GLY A 138 -6.84 8.83 -24.11
N ASP A 139 -7.34 7.78 -24.76
CA ASP A 139 -8.07 7.87 -26.04
C ASP A 139 -9.32 8.76 -25.96
N ASN A 140 -9.88 8.93 -24.77
CA ASN A 140 -11.08 9.73 -24.53
C ASN A 140 -10.76 11.15 -23.98
N GLY A 141 -9.49 11.58 -24.03
CA GLY A 141 -9.04 12.86 -23.47
C GLY A 141 -8.80 12.86 -21.96
N GLU A 142 -8.86 11.69 -21.30
CA GLU A 142 -8.58 11.54 -19.87
C GLU A 142 -7.07 11.57 -19.58
N ILE A 143 -6.65 12.13 -18.44
CA ILE A 143 -5.25 12.02 -18.00
C ILE A 143 -5.04 10.65 -17.36
N ILE A 144 -4.13 9.88 -17.94
CA ILE A 144 -3.67 8.57 -17.44
C ILE A 144 -2.23 8.71 -16.94
N TYR A 145 -1.85 7.89 -15.96
CA TYR A 145 -0.50 7.82 -15.44
C TYR A 145 0.12 6.51 -15.91
N ASP A 146 1.15 6.59 -16.76
CA ASP A 146 1.83 5.43 -17.35
C ASP A 146 3.28 5.35 -16.88
N THR A 147 3.72 4.16 -16.47
CA THR A 147 5.10 3.89 -16.10
C THR A 147 5.99 3.62 -17.33
N GLY A 148 5.39 3.35 -18.50
CA GLY A 148 6.09 3.04 -19.74
C GLY A 148 6.74 1.65 -19.78
N LYS A 149 6.49 0.80 -18.77
CA LYS A 149 7.04 -0.57 -18.66
C LYS A 149 5.92 -1.60 -18.46
N GLU A 150 6.20 -2.85 -18.79
CA GLU A 150 5.37 -3.97 -18.32
C GLU A 150 5.49 -4.03 -16.78
N THR A 151 4.37 -3.90 -16.09
CA THR A 151 4.30 -3.98 -14.61
C THR A 151 3.68 -5.31 -14.20
N SER A 152 4.11 -5.85 -13.06
CA SER A 152 3.35 -6.91 -12.39
C SER A 152 2.07 -6.31 -11.78
N TYR A 153 1.15 -7.12 -11.26
CA TYR A 153 -0.04 -6.64 -10.54
C TYR A 153 0.42 -5.80 -9.34
N GLU A 154 0.53 -4.50 -9.56
CA GLU A 154 1.22 -3.63 -8.64
C GLU A 154 0.24 -2.74 -7.94
N ALA A 155 0.48 -2.61 -6.64
CA ALA A 155 0.01 -1.53 -5.83
C ALA A 155 0.30 -0.20 -6.55
N SER A 156 -0.61 0.27 -7.39
CA SER A 156 -0.70 1.67 -7.76
C SER A 156 -1.29 2.40 -6.56
N THR A 157 -0.59 2.32 -5.44
CA THR A 157 -0.76 3.27 -4.37
C THR A 157 -0.16 4.55 -4.91
N CYS A 158 -0.99 5.59 -4.94
CA CYS A 158 -0.62 6.93 -5.37
C CYS A 158 0.40 7.53 -4.39
N VAL A 159 1.60 6.94 -4.32
CA VAL A 159 2.72 7.49 -3.58
C VAL A 159 3.02 8.86 -4.14
N MET A 160 3.00 9.87 -3.27
CA MET A 160 3.23 11.27 -3.64
C MET A 160 2.32 11.77 -4.77
N GLN A 161 1.00 11.78 -4.56
CA GLN A 161 0.04 12.36 -5.52
C GLN A 161 0.02 11.63 -6.87
N GLY A 162 0.24 10.30 -6.89
CA GLY A 162 0.13 9.47 -8.10
C GLY A 162 1.34 9.50 -9.03
N LYS A 163 2.54 9.80 -8.52
CA LYS A 163 3.74 9.98 -9.35
C LYS A 163 4.74 8.84 -9.28
N ILE A 164 4.63 7.92 -8.32
CA ILE A 164 5.54 6.79 -8.18
C ILE A 164 4.73 5.50 -8.02
N ALA A 165 5.05 4.48 -8.82
CA ALA A 165 4.57 3.12 -8.70
C ALA A 165 5.72 2.19 -8.30
N ILE A 166 5.44 1.13 -7.56
CA ILE A 166 6.46 0.14 -7.14
C ILE A 166 6.35 -1.12 -8.00
N ASN A 167 7.35 -1.35 -8.85
CA ASN A 167 7.41 -2.49 -9.75
C ASN A 167 8.15 -3.71 -9.23
N SER A 168 7.42 -4.79 -8.97
CA SER A 168 7.96 -6.02 -8.38
C SER A 168 8.07 -7.18 -9.37
N LEU A 169 7.99 -6.92 -10.67
CA LEU A 169 8.06 -7.94 -11.71
C LEU A 169 9.40 -8.66 -11.70
N ASP A 170 10.50 -7.92 -11.87
CA ASP A 170 11.86 -8.49 -11.96
C ASP A 170 12.62 -8.40 -10.62
N ILE A 171 12.35 -7.36 -9.83
CA ILE A 171 13.02 -7.09 -8.57
C ILE A 171 11.96 -6.86 -7.50
N GLY A 172 11.90 -7.71 -6.48
CA GLY A 172 11.02 -7.51 -5.35
C GLY A 172 11.22 -8.52 -4.22
N ASN A 173 10.54 -8.29 -3.10
CA ASN A 173 10.59 -9.19 -1.95
C ASN A 173 9.41 -10.19 -1.95
N VAL A 174 9.28 -10.99 -0.87
CA VAL A 174 8.25 -12.03 -0.75
C VAL A 174 6.82 -11.49 -0.91
N LEU A 175 6.55 -10.22 -0.58
CA LEU A 175 5.22 -9.63 -0.66
C LEU A 175 4.71 -9.48 -2.10
N ARG A 176 5.57 -9.63 -3.11
CA ARG A 176 5.16 -9.70 -4.53
C ARG A 176 4.23 -10.88 -4.85
N PHE A 177 4.13 -11.87 -3.95
CA PHE A 177 3.26 -13.03 -4.10
C PHE A 177 1.92 -12.89 -3.36
N LEU A 178 1.61 -11.70 -2.81
CA LEU A 178 0.30 -11.42 -2.22
C LEU A 178 -0.80 -11.63 -3.27
N SER A 179 -1.71 -12.57 -3.01
CA SER A 179 -2.82 -12.87 -3.91
C SER A 179 -4.03 -11.96 -3.66
N HIS A 180 -4.93 -11.87 -4.64
CA HIS A 180 -6.16 -11.11 -4.50
C HIS A 180 -7.21 -11.84 -3.64
N ALA A 181 -7.89 -11.06 -2.78
CA ALA A 181 -9.22 -11.41 -2.29
C ALA A 181 -10.16 -10.20 -2.32
N CYS A 182 -11.45 -10.45 -2.60
CA CYS A 182 -12.47 -9.40 -2.55
C CYS A 182 -12.77 -8.92 -1.13
N GLU A 183 -12.48 -9.77 -0.14
CA GLU A 183 -12.51 -9.47 1.29
C GLU A 183 -11.09 -9.76 1.81
N PRO A 184 -10.17 -8.79 1.70
CA PRO A 184 -8.76 -9.04 1.94
C PRO A 184 -8.40 -9.04 3.42
N SER A 185 -7.40 -9.85 3.77
CA SER A 185 -6.84 -9.92 5.12
C SER A 185 -5.82 -8.81 5.42
N ALA A 186 -5.32 -8.11 4.39
CA ALA A 186 -4.35 -7.04 4.51
C ALA A 186 -4.57 -5.91 3.48
N ALA A 187 -3.95 -4.76 3.71
CA ALA A 187 -4.00 -3.61 2.79
C ALA A 187 -2.64 -2.92 2.64
N PHE A 188 -2.44 -2.32 1.47
CA PHE A 188 -1.35 -1.36 1.28
C PHE A 188 -1.66 -0.03 1.99
N VAL A 189 -0.62 0.52 2.59
CA VAL A 189 -0.62 1.79 3.32
C VAL A 189 0.64 2.56 2.96
N GLU A 190 0.51 3.86 2.71
CA GLU A 190 1.65 4.75 2.49
C GLU A 190 2.31 5.05 3.84
N CYS A 191 3.63 4.88 3.92
CA CYS A 191 4.40 5.09 5.12
C CYS A 191 5.58 6.01 4.83
N HIS A 192 5.55 7.24 5.35
CA HIS A 192 6.65 8.17 5.25
C HIS A 192 7.62 7.99 6.41
N SER A 193 8.91 7.89 6.09
CA SER A 193 9.96 7.75 7.11
C SER A 193 11.24 8.48 6.70
N ARG A 194 11.97 8.98 7.69
CA ARG A 194 13.33 9.52 7.58
C ARG A 194 14.03 9.31 8.93
N LYS A 195 15.35 9.14 8.94
CA LYS A 195 16.08 8.99 10.21
C LYS A 195 16.29 10.36 10.84
N SER A 196 16.78 11.33 10.06
CA SER A 196 17.05 12.70 10.51
C SER A 196 16.27 13.74 9.69
N GLU A 197 16.06 14.94 10.25
CA GLU A 197 15.34 16.03 9.55
C GLU A 197 16.10 16.59 8.34
N GLY A 198 17.42 16.33 8.26
CA GLY A 198 18.24 16.67 7.10
C GLY A 198 18.12 15.66 5.95
N GLU A 199 17.49 14.51 6.18
CA GLU A 199 17.24 13.51 5.15
C GLU A 199 15.90 13.72 4.45
N THR A 200 15.86 13.35 3.17
CA THR A 200 14.63 13.28 2.39
C THR A 200 13.61 12.38 3.09
N LEU A 201 12.36 12.85 3.19
CA LEU A 201 11.25 12.03 3.66
C LEU A 201 10.92 11.00 2.58
N ILE A 202 11.20 9.72 2.87
CA ILE A 202 11.03 8.63 1.91
C ILE A 202 9.62 8.07 2.06
N PRO A 203 8.78 8.10 1.02
CA PRO A 203 7.56 7.32 1.00
C PRO A 203 7.87 5.84 0.78
N ARG A 204 7.22 4.98 1.55
CA ARG A 204 7.31 3.52 1.47
C ARG A 204 5.91 2.96 1.35
N ILE A 205 5.80 1.78 0.75
CA ILE A 205 4.55 1.02 0.74
C ILE A 205 4.66 -0.11 1.72
N VAL A 206 3.80 -0.10 2.72
CA VAL A 206 3.75 -1.14 3.73
C VAL A 206 2.44 -1.91 3.65
N VAL A 207 2.48 -3.15 4.11
CA VAL A 207 1.31 -4.03 4.18
C VAL A 207 0.90 -4.14 5.63
N ILE A 208 -0.33 -3.76 5.94
CA ILE A 208 -0.92 -3.80 7.27
C ILE A 208 -2.04 -4.84 7.31
N ALA A 209 -2.10 -5.64 8.38
CA ALA A 209 -3.18 -6.60 8.58
C ALA A 209 -4.50 -5.90 8.93
N LEU A 210 -5.59 -6.27 8.26
CA LEU A 210 -6.95 -5.74 8.50
C LEU A 210 -7.74 -6.58 9.52
N GLN A 211 -7.24 -7.76 9.84
CA GLN A 211 -7.82 -8.71 10.78
C GLN A 211 -6.71 -9.57 11.39
N ASP A 212 -7.07 -10.39 12.38
CA ASP A 212 -6.19 -11.46 12.84
C ASP A 212 -6.06 -12.52 11.72
N ILE A 213 -4.84 -13.03 11.53
CA ILE A 213 -4.50 -14.05 10.54
C ILE A 213 -3.74 -15.17 11.27
N ALA A 214 -4.32 -16.37 11.25
CA ALA A 214 -3.73 -17.54 11.87
C ALA A 214 -2.60 -18.16 11.01
N VAL A 215 -1.76 -18.98 11.63
CA VAL A 215 -0.71 -19.72 10.91
C VAL A 215 -1.34 -20.62 9.85
N GLY A 216 -0.83 -20.56 8.62
CA GLY A 216 -1.35 -21.28 7.46
C GLY A 216 -2.53 -20.58 6.76
N GLU A 217 -3.05 -19.47 7.29
CA GLU A 217 -4.07 -18.69 6.56
C GLU A 217 -3.45 -17.83 5.47
N SER A 218 -4.18 -17.66 4.37
CA SER A 218 -3.74 -16.86 3.23
C SER A 218 -3.67 -15.37 3.56
N VAL A 219 -2.54 -14.73 3.22
CA VAL A 219 -2.39 -13.28 3.29
C VAL A 219 -2.73 -12.69 1.92
N THR A 220 -3.74 -11.81 1.90
CA THR A 220 -4.36 -11.34 0.67
C THR A 220 -4.61 -9.84 0.70
N ILE A 221 -4.68 -9.23 -0.47
CA ILE A 221 -4.97 -7.80 -0.66
C ILE A 221 -6.08 -7.63 -1.68
N SER A 222 -6.74 -6.47 -1.70
CA SER A 222 -7.53 -6.09 -2.87
C SER A 222 -6.61 -5.55 -3.96
N TYR A 223 -6.82 -5.96 -5.20
CA TYR A 223 -6.05 -5.50 -6.35
C TYR A 223 -6.68 -4.28 -7.03
N TYR A 224 -7.87 -3.89 -6.58
CA TYR A 224 -8.68 -2.87 -7.21
C TYR A 224 -9.56 -2.19 -6.17
N ASP A 225 -10.06 -1.01 -6.50
CA ASP A 225 -11.13 -0.39 -5.73
C ASP A 225 -12.48 -1.03 -6.11
N PRO A 226 -13.40 -1.22 -5.15
CA PRO A 226 -14.71 -1.82 -5.43
C PRO A 226 -15.46 -1.13 -6.59
N GLU A 227 -15.20 0.14 -6.83
CA GLU A 227 -15.78 0.91 -7.93
C GLU A 227 -15.31 0.46 -9.32
N ASP A 228 -14.09 -0.06 -9.44
CA ASP A 228 -13.52 -0.51 -10.72
C ASP A 228 -14.30 -1.71 -11.29
N MET A 229 -14.98 -2.47 -10.44
CA MET A 229 -15.66 -3.72 -10.80
C MET A 229 -17.12 -3.57 -11.21
N LYS A 230 -17.65 -2.34 -11.31
CA LYS A 230 -19.04 -2.07 -11.72
C LYS A 230 -19.41 -2.71 -13.08
N ASN A 231 -18.43 -2.92 -13.97
CA ASN A 231 -18.66 -3.44 -15.32
C ASN A 231 -18.46 -4.95 -15.50
N ARG A 232 -17.98 -5.69 -14.48
CA ARG A 232 -17.73 -7.16 -14.52
C ARG A 232 -16.97 -7.69 -15.75
N ARG A 233 -16.10 -6.87 -16.34
CA ARG A 233 -15.23 -7.27 -17.46
C ARG A 233 -13.83 -7.57 -16.95
N GLY A 234 -13.22 -8.65 -17.43
CA GLY A 234 -11.86 -9.05 -17.07
C GLY A 234 -11.73 -10.54 -16.76
N ILE A 235 -10.72 -10.89 -15.94
CA ILE A 235 -10.45 -12.29 -15.57
C ILE A 235 -11.35 -12.67 -14.40
N ARG A 236 -12.02 -13.83 -14.44
CA ARG A 236 -12.87 -14.29 -13.34
C ARG A 236 -12.08 -14.38 -12.03
N CYS A 237 -12.59 -13.78 -10.96
CA CYS A 237 -11.96 -13.86 -9.64
C CYS A 237 -12.16 -15.27 -9.05
N LEU A 238 -11.08 -15.82 -8.47
CA LEU A 238 -11.06 -17.15 -7.85
C LEU A 238 -10.68 -17.08 -6.36
N CYS A 239 -10.88 -15.93 -5.70
CA CYS A 239 -10.53 -15.78 -4.29
C CYS A 239 -11.38 -16.67 -3.36
N LYS A 240 -12.60 -17.02 -3.78
CA LYS A 240 -13.51 -17.94 -3.09
C LYS A 240 -14.34 -18.76 -4.08
N PRO A 241 -14.86 -19.93 -3.68
CA PRO A 241 -15.78 -20.70 -4.51
C PRO A 241 -16.94 -19.83 -5.00
N ALA A 242 -17.26 -19.93 -6.30
CA ALA A 242 -18.34 -19.19 -6.94
C ALA A 242 -18.29 -17.65 -6.76
N CYS A 243 -17.09 -17.06 -6.62
CA CYS A 243 -16.94 -15.60 -6.63
C CYS A 243 -17.56 -14.99 -7.90
N GLN A 244 -18.35 -13.93 -7.71
CA GLN A 244 -19.10 -13.22 -8.75
C GLN A 244 -18.32 -12.03 -9.34
N ASN A 245 -17.15 -11.74 -8.77
CA ASN A 245 -16.31 -10.62 -9.16
C ASN A 245 -15.29 -11.02 -10.22
N PHE A 246 -14.67 -10.01 -10.80
CA PHE A 246 -13.63 -10.15 -11.81
C PHE A 246 -12.39 -9.39 -11.33
N LEU A 247 -11.25 -9.67 -11.93
CA LEU A 247 -10.04 -8.89 -11.80
C LEU A 247 -9.95 -7.97 -13.02
N PRO A 248 -9.62 -6.69 -12.85
CA PRO A 248 -9.51 -5.76 -13.98
C PRO A 248 -8.40 -6.25 -14.90
N CYS A 249 -8.77 -6.54 -16.14
CA CYS A 249 -7.84 -6.90 -17.19
C CYS A 249 -8.15 -6.04 -18.41
N SER A 250 -7.14 -5.34 -18.92
CA SER A 250 -7.24 -4.49 -20.11
C SER A 250 -7.37 -5.30 -21.41
N TYR A 251 -7.14 -6.62 -21.37
CA TYR A 251 -7.28 -7.53 -22.50
C TYR A 251 -8.47 -8.46 -22.26
N VAL A 252 -9.64 -8.04 -22.75
CA VAL A 252 -10.66 -8.99 -23.17
C VAL A 252 -10.57 -8.95 -24.69
N ASP A 253 -9.77 -9.84 -25.28
CA ASP A 253 -9.85 -10.08 -26.72
C ASP A 253 -11.24 -10.66 -26.99
N ASP A 254 -11.99 -10.02 -27.89
CA ASP A 254 -13.22 -10.59 -28.50
C ASP A 254 -12.87 -11.79 -29.41
#